data_AF-A0A3B8MH01-F1
#
_entry.id   AF-A0A3B8MH01-F1
#
_cell.length_a   1.000
_cell.length_b   1.000
_cell.length_c   1.000
_cell.angle_alpha   90.00
_cell.angle_beta   90.00
_cell.angle_gamma   90.00
#
_symmetry.space_group_name_H-M   'P 1'
#
loop_
_entity.id
_entity.type
_entity.pdbx_description
1 polymer ?
#
loop_
_entity_poly.entity_id
_entity_poly.type
_entity_poly.pdbx_seq_one_letter_code
_entity_poly.pdbx_strand_id
1 'polypeptide(L)'
;MAIPDCRVPDRLCHLGADGDELPRRCGLGRGRDHLRLEEVALRPGSGLVGKALRDSGIRQHTGAIIFGIHDQTGQSRIDRASDTQISDVVIEEGDILIALGNEDQLNTLRDYVEGV
;
A
#
# COMPACT_ATOMS: atom_id res chain seq x y z
N MET A 1 12.22 15.98 -40.94
CA MET A 1 12.38 15.26 -39.65
C MET A 1 11.03 14.68 -39.30
N ALA A 2 10.82 13.42 -39.67
CA ALA A 2 9.53 12.74 -39.62
C ALA A 2 9.53 11.76 -38.45
N ILE A 3 8.47 11.77 -37.63
CA ILE A 3 8.11 10.61 -36.79
C ILE A 3 6.87 10.00 -37.46
N PRO A 4 6.96 8.78 -38.00
CA PRO A 4 5.84 8.11 -38.65
C PRO A 4 5.02 7.27 -37.65
N ASP A 5 3.70 7.28 -37.86
CA ASP A 5 2.77 6.15 -37.73
C ASP A 5 2.63 5.44 -36.36
N CYS A 6 1.86 6.04 -35.43
CA CYS A 6 1.18 5.28 -34.36
C CYS A 6 -0.12 4.66 -34.90
N ARG A 7 0.00 3.55 -35.62
CA ARG A 7 -1.14 2.74 -36.06
C ARG A 7 -1.58 1.82 -34.92
N VAL A 8 -2.60 2.23 -34.18
CA VAL A 8 -3.30 1.38 -33.22
C VAL A 8 -4.19 0.41 -34.02
N PRO A 9 -4.03 -0.91 -33.92
CA PRO A 9 -5.09 -1.82 -34.31
C PRO A 9 -6.10 -1.92 -33.16
N ASP A 10 -7.22 -1.25 -33.39
CA ASP A 10 -8.51 -1.47 -32.78
C ASP A 10 -8.91 -2.96 -32.92
N ARG A 11 -8.92 -3.70 -31.81
CA ARG A 11 -9.74 -4.91 -31.52
C ARG A 11 -9.10 -5.76 -30.43
N LEU A 12 -9.46 -5.49 -29.17
CA LEU A 12 -9.83 -6.51 -28.18
C LEU A 12 -10.31 -5.82 -26.87
N CYS A 13 -11.48 -5.17 -26.91
CA CYS A 13 -12.17 -4.70 -25.70
C CYS A 13 -13.32 -5.65 -25.32
N HIS A 14 -13.06 -6.96 -25.39
CA HIS A 14 -14.00 -7.97 -24.90
C HIS A 14 -13.25 -8.99 -24.04
N LEU A 15 -13.85 -9.32 -22.90
CA LEU A 15 -13.39 -10.15 -21.78
C LEU A 15 -12.49 -9.41 -20.77
N GLY A 16 -12.80 -9.34 -19.48
CA GLY A 16 -13.89 -9.92 -18.70
C GLY A 16 -13.98 -9.16 -17.37
N ALA A 17 -15.19 -8.99 -16.89
CA ALA A 17 -15.47 -8.50 -15.55
C ALA A 17 -15.46 -9.72 -14.62
N ASP A 18 -14.27 -10.16 -14.24
CA ASP A 18 -14.08 -11.21 -13.24
C ASP A 18 -13.06 -10.72 -12.22
N GLY A 19 -13.50 -10.70 -10.97
CA GLY A 19 -12.65 -10.42 -9.82
C GLY A 19 -11.63 -11.54 -9.60
N ASP A 20 -10.52 -11.16 -8.98
CA ASP A 20 -9.46 -12.02 -8.46
C ASP A 20 -8.68 -12.83 -9.52
N GLU A 21 -7.62 -12.25 -10.06
CA GLU A 21 -6.38 -13.00 -10.33
C GLU A 21 -5.19 -12.04 -10.57
N LEU A 22 -4.21 -12.08 -9.68
CA LEU A 22 -2.87 -11.52 -9.91
C LEU A 22 -2.21 -12.23 -11.11
N PRO A 23 -1.53 -11.50 -12.00
CA PRO A 23 -0.36 -12.05 -12.65
C PRO A 23 0.87 -11.26 -12.25
N ARG A 24 1.82 -11.99 -11.68
CA ARG A 24 3.22 -11.59 -11.56
C ARG A 24 3.74 -11.08 -12.91
N ARG A 25 3.89 -9.77 -13.07
CA ARG A 25 4.68 -9.19 -14.15
C ARG A 25 5.41 -7.96 -13.67
N CYS A 26 6.71 -8.14 -13.47
CA CYS A 26 7.68 -7.06 -13.50
C CYS A 26 7.54 -6.36 -14.86
N GLY A 27 6.93 -5.18 -14.84
CA GLY A 27 6.66 -4.36 -16.03
C GLY A 27 7.22 -2.97 -15.81
N LEU A 28 8.37 -2.68 -16.44
CA LEU A 28 8.85 -1.31 -16.65
C LEU A 28 7.72 -0.48 -17.27
N GLY A 29 7.13 0.43 -16.49
CA GLY A 29 6.07 1.31 -16.95
C GLY A 29 6.37 2.75 -16.59
N ARG A 30 6.85 3.56 -17.54
CA ARG A 30 6.62 5.00 -17.50
C ARG A 30 5.14 5.27 -17.80
N GLY A 31 4.28 4.98 -16.84
CA GLY A 31 2.88 5.34 -16.84
C GLY A 31 2.62 6.05 -15.52
N ARG A 32 1.98 7.22 -15.58
CA ARG A 32 1.52 8.01 -14.42
C ARG A 32 1.22 7.08 -13.24
N ASP A 33 2.14 6.99 -12.30
CA ASP A 33 2.07 6.05 -11.18
C ASP A 33 0.80 6.37 -10.39
N HIS A 34 -0.27 5.61 -10.61
CA HIS A 34 -1.53 5.81 -9.91
C HIS A 34 -1.29 5.42 -8.46
N LEU A 35 -1.13 6.42 -7.61
CA LEU A 35 -1.16 6.25 -6.17
C LEU A 35 -2.56 5.78 -5.77
N ARG A 36 -2.61 4.74 -4.95
CA ARG A 36 -3.82 4.16 -4.38
C ARG A 36 -3.72 4.18 -2.87
N LEU A 37 -4.87 4.32 -2.24
CA LEU A 37 -5.03 4.18 -0.80
C LEU A 37 -5.58 2.78 -0.54
N GLU A 38 -4.93 2.01 0.31
CA GLU A 38 -5.37 0.67 0.70
C GLU A 38 -5.24 0.45 2.20
N GLU A 39 -6.09 -0.44 2.70
CA GLU A 39 -6.11 -0.88 4.09
C GLU A 39 -5.36 -2.20 4.20
N VAL A 40 -4.35 -2.25 5.07
CA VAL A 40 -3.51 -3.42 5.27
C VAL A 40 -3.57 -3.80 6.74
N ALA A 41 -4.23 -4.91 7.02
CA ALA A 41 -4.30 -5.46 8.36
C ALA A 41 -2.96 -6.08 8.78
N LEU A 42 -2.53 -5.80 10.01
CA LEU A 42 -1.35 -6.44 10.59
C LEU A 42 -1.67 -7.85 11.05
N ARG A 43 -0.81 -8.81 10.72
CA ARG A 43 -0.93 -10.16 11.27
C ARG A 43 -0.64 -10.18 12.77
N PRO A 44 -1.36 -11.00 13.54
CA PRO A 44 -1.01 -11.27 14.93
C PRO A 44 0.38 -11.90 15.00
N GLY A 45 1.20 -11.41 15.92
CA GLY A 45 2.61 -11.81 16.04
C GLY A 45 3.58 -11.17 15.05
N SER A 46 3.17 -10.18 14.24
CA SER A 46 4.11 -9.41 13.41
C SER A 46 5.17 -8.73 14.29
N GLY A 47 6.45 -8.79 13.88
CA GLY A 47 7.55 -8.11 14.57
C GLY A 47 7.48 -6.57 14.51
N LEU A 48 6.42 -6.02 13.91
CA LEU A 48 6.07 -4.59 13.93
C LEU A 48 5.23 -4.20 15.15
N VAL A 49 4.55 -5.16 15.79
CA VAL A 49 3.75 -4.92 16.99
C VAL A 49 4.64 -4.40 18.12
N GLY A 50 4.18 -3.35 18.80
CA GLY A 50 4.90 -2.67 19.88
C GLY A 50 5.95 -1.66 19.41
N LYS A 51 6.16 -1.50 18.10
CA LYS A 51 7.05 -0.45 17.55
C LYS A 51 6.23 0.78 17.14
N ALA A 52 6.82 1.96 17.31
CA ALA A 52 6.26 3.17 16.71
C ALA A 52 6.38 3.10 15.17
N LEU A 53 5.45 3.73 14.45
CA LEU A 53 5.49 3.78 12.98
C LEU A 53 6.83 4.28 12.44
N ARG A 54 7.44 5.29 13.07
CA ARG A 54 8.79 5.78 12.70
C ARG A 54 9.88 4.72 12.84
N ASP A 55 9.75 3.85 13.83
CA ASP A 55 10.73 2.80 14.17
C ASP A 55 10.44 1.49 13.42
N SER A 56 9.26 1.35 12.79
CA SER A 56 8.83 0.17 12.04
C SER A 56 9.62 -0.07 10.75
N GLY A 57 10.25 0.97 10.21
CA GLY A 57 10.97 0.92 8.94
C GLY A 57 10.08 0.69 7.72
N ILE A 58 8.76 0.79 7.83
CA ILE A 58 7.85 0.50 6.72
C ILE A 58 8.17 1.36 5.49
N ARG A 59 8.23 2.68 5.65
CA ARG A 59 8.44 3.60 4.52
C ARG A 59 9.79 3.41 3.83
N GLN A 60 10.85 3.12 4.60
CA GLN A 60 12.20 2.90 4.07
C GLN A 60 12.34 1.56 3.35
N HIS A 61 11.63 0.52 3.78
CA HIS A 61 11.69 -0.82 3.16
C HIS A 61 10.71 -0.99 2.01
N THR A 62 9.51 -0.41 2.11
CA THR A 62 8.40 -0.66 1.17
C THR A 62 8.18 0.51 0.21
N GLY A 63 8.61 1.72 0.56
CA GLY A 63 8.28 2.95 -0.17
C GLY A 63 6.84 3.44 0.01
N ALA A 64 5.97 2.66 0.67
CA ALA A 64 4.60 3.06 0.98
C ALA A 64 4.56 4.10 2.10
N ILE A 65 3.58 5.00 2.05
CA ILE A 65 3.36 6.04 3.06
C ILE A 65 2.18 5.64 3.92
N ILE A 66 2.38 5.51 5.22
CA ILE A 66 1.27 5.27 6.14
C ILE A 66 0.59 6.61 6.42
N PHE A 67 -0.68 6.70 6.02
CA PHE A 67 -1.54 7.85 6.20
C PHE A 67 -2.36 7.75 7.50
N GLY A 68 -2.67 6.52 7.92
CA GLY A 68 -3.57 6.27 9.05
C GLY A 68 -3.34 4.92 9.72
N ILE A 69 -3.83 4.81 10.95
CA ILE A 69 -3.99 3.53 11.65
C ILE A 69 -5.41 3.50 12.19
N HIS A 70 -6.11 2.40 11.92
CA HIS A 70 -7.37 2.05 12.57
C HIS A 70 -7.17 0.87 13.50
N ASP A 71 -7.96 0.82 14.57
CA ASP A 71 -8.09 -0.40 15.36
C ASP A 71 -8.98 -1.44 14.66
N GLN A 72 -9.11 -2.62 15.28
CA GLN A 72 -9.98 -3.71 14.81
C GLN A 72 -11.48 -3.33 14.71
N THR A 73 -11.89 -2.23 15.36
CA THR A 73 -13.25 -1.70 15.33
C THR A 73 -13.45 -0.62 14.24
N GLY A 74 -12.38 -0.29 13.50
CA GLY A 74 -12.37 0.73 12.46
C GLY A 74 -12.19 2.16 12.96
N GLN A 75 -11.87 2.36 14.26
CA GLN A 75 -11.66 3.70 14.81
C GLN A 75 -10.22 4.18 14.55
N SER A 76 -10.07 5.42 14.11
CA SER A 76 -8.75 6.03 13.90
C SER A 76 -8.03 6.20 15.23
N ARG A 77 -6.82 5.64 15.31
CA ARG A 77 -5.97 5.74 16.51
C ARG A 77 -5.19 7.05 16.61
N ILE A 78 -5.19 7.83 15.54
CA ILE A 78 -4.64 9.18 15.58
C ILE A 78 -5.64 10.08 16.30
N ASP A 79 -5.36 10.35 17.56
CA ASP A 79 -6.14 11.28 18.35
C ASP A 79 -5.86 12.72 17.90
N ARG A 80 -6.84 13.36 17.25
CA ARG A 80 -6.70 14.73 16.73
C ARG A 80 -6.54 15.79 17.83
N ALA A 81 -6.81 15.47 19.09
CA ALA A 81 -6.64 16.39 20.22
C ALA A 81 -5.23 16.35 20.81
N SER A 82 -4.42 15.37 20.40
CA SER A 82 -3.05 15.18 20.85
C SER A 82 -2.07 15.78 19.84
N ASP A 83 -0.97 16.37 20.31
CA ASP A 83 0.16 16.80 19.46
C ASP A 83 0.96 15.61 18.88
N THR A 84 0.50 14.39 19.14
CA THR A 84 1.13 13.13 18.72
C THR A 84 1.03 12.98 17.20
N GLN A 85 2.19 12.98 16.54
CA GLN A 85 2.26 12.70 15.11
C GLN A 85 1.99 11.21 14.87
N ILE A 86 1.43 10.88 13.70
CA ILE A 86 1.20 9.48 13.33
C ILE A 86 2.47 8.63 13.39
N SER A 87 3.63 9.23 13.09
CA SER A 87 4.94 8.60 13.18
C SER A 87 5.27 8.06 14.58
N ASP A 88 4.73 8.68 15.64
CA ASP A 88 4.97 8.30 17.03
C ASP A 88 3.98 7.25 17.55
N VAL A 89 2.91 6.97 16.80
CA VAL A 89 1.89 5.98 17.18
C VAL A 89 2.51 4.60 17.21
N VAL A 90 2.32 3.91 18.34
CA VAL A 90 2.73 2.52 18.54
C VAL A 90 1.73 1.61 17.82
N ILE A 91 2.26 0.74 16.98
CA ILE A 91 1.50 -0.27 16.26
C ILE A 91 1.09 -1.36 17.25
N GLU A 92 -0.19 -1.66 17.34
CA GLU A 92 -0.70 -2.75 18.15
C GLU A 92 -1.17 -3.94 17.29
N GLU A 93 -1.35 -5.08 17.94
CA GLU A 93 -1.85 -6.27 17.27
C GLU A 93 -3.27 -6.06 16.74
N GLY A 94 -3.47 -6.40 15.47
CA GLY A 94 -4.77 -6.26 14.81
C GLY A 94 -5.09 -4.84 14.34
N ASP A 95 -4.16 -3.89 14.50
CA ASP A 95 -4.27 -2.60 13.85
C ASP A 95 -4.30 -2.76 12.32
N ILE A 96 -5.02 -1.85 11.68
CA ILE A 96 -5.19 -1.76 10.24
C ILE A 96 -4.47 -0.50 9.77
N LEU A 97 -3.41 -0.68 8.98
CA LEU A 97 -2.63 0.41 8.42
C LEU A 97 -3.29 0.93 7.15
N ILE A 98 -3.52 2.24 7.10
CA ILE A 98 -3.96 2.92 5.88
C ILE A 98 -2.72 3.40 5.13
N ALA A 99 -2.44 2.77 3.99
CA ALA A 99 -1.24 3.01 3.21
C ALA A 99 -1.54 3.64 1.86
N LEU A 100 -0.72 4.61 1.48
CA LEU A 100 -0.71 5.26 0.18
C LEU A 100 0.55 4.84 -0.58
N GLY A 101 0.37 4.31 -1.79
CA GLY A 101 1.49 3.91 -2.65
C GLY A 101 1.02 3.50 -4.03
N ASN A 102 1.97 3.19 -4.91
CA ASN A 102 1.66 2.45 -6.13
C ASN A 102 1.50 0.95 -5.83
N GLU A 103 1.10 0.18 -6.83
CA GLU A 103 0.84 -1.27 -6.68
C GLU A 103 2.06 -2.03 -6.13
N ASP A 104 3.26 -1.80 -6.66
CA ASP A 104 4.49 -2.45 -6.18
C ASP A 104 4.80 -2.12 -4.71
N GLN A 105 4.62 -0.86 -4.30
CA GLN A 105 4.86 -0.42 -2.91
C GLN A 105 3.86 -1.06 -1.95
N LEU A 106 2.57 -1.07 -2.31
CA LEU A 106 1.52 -1.67 -1.51
C LEU A 106 1.67 -3.19 -1.42
N ASN A 107 2.10 -3.85 -2.50
CA ASN A 107 2.38 -5.27 -2.48
C ASN A 107 3.60 -5.60 -1.59
N THR A 108 4.66 -4.79 -1.64
CA THR A 108 5.82 -4.93 -0.75
C THR A 108 5.44 -4.68 0.70
N LEU A 109 4.54 -3.74 0.96
CA LEU A 109 4.00 -3.51 2.30
C LEU A 109 3.26 -4.74 2.85
N ARG A 110 2.41 -5.37 2.05
CA ARG A 110 1.69 -6.60 2.43
C ARG A 110 2.65 -7.70 2.84
N ASP A 111 3.65 -7.98 2.01
CA ASP A 111 4.68 -8.98 2.31
C ASP A 111 5.45 -8.63 3.61
N TYR A 112 5.78 -7.35 3.80
CA TYR A 112 6.50 -6.87 4.98
C TYR A 112 5.69 -6.98 6.28
N VAL A 113 4.37 -6.76 6.25
CA VAL A 113 3.54 -6.92 7.46
C VAL A 113 3.20 -8.37 7.77
N GLU A 114 3.26 -9.26 6.76
CA GLU A 114 2.99 -10.69 6.92
C GLU A 114 4.25 -11.51 7.27
N GLY A 115 5.44 -11.04 6.87
CA GLY A 115 6.68 -11.83 6.85
C GLY A 115 7.71 -11.52 7.94
N VAL A 116 7.38 -10.71 8.95
CA VAL A 116 8.31 -10.28 10.02
C VAL A 116 7.89 -10.81 11.38
#